data_AF-A0A662NRC3-F1
#
_entry.id   AF-A0A662NRC3-F1
#
_cell.length_a   1.000
_cell.length_b   1.000
_cell.length_c   1.000
_cell.angle_alpha   90.00
_cell.angle_beta   90.00
_cell.angle_gamma   90.00
#
_symmetry.space_group_name_H-M   'P 1'
#
loop_
_entity.id
_entity.type
_entity.pdbx_description
1 polymer ?
#
loop_
_entity_poly.entity_id
_entity_poly.type
_entity_poly.pdbx_seq_one_letter_code
_entity_poly.pdbx_strand_id
1 'polypeptide(L)' 'VVLVPGSAFGKAGEGYVRISYATAYEKLEEAMNRIEKILKEKNLI' A
#
# COMPACT_ATOMS: atom_id res chain seq x y z
N VAL A 1 5.99 1.41 6.18
CA VAL A 1 5.20 0.59 5.23
C VAL A 1 6.11 0.25 4.07
N VAL A 2 6.15 -1.01 3.65
CA VAL A 2 6.89 -1.46 2.46
C VAL A 2 5.86 -2.03 1.48
N LEU A 3 5.94 -1.63 0.22
CA LEU A 3 5.03 -2.03 -0.85
C LEU A 3 5.83 -2.66 -1.98
N VAL A 4 5.23 -3.62 -2.69
CA VAL A 4 5.83 -4.17 -3.90
C VAL A 4 5.25 -3.44 -5.11
N PRO A 5 6.07 -2.86 -6.01
CA PRO A 5 5.56 -2.23 -7.22
C PRO A 5 4.88 -3.27 -8.10
N GLY A 6 3.68 -2.94 -8.62
CA GLY A 6 2.92 -3.85 -9.47
C GLY A 6 3.63 -4.17 -10.78
N SER A 7 4.51 -3.28 -11.26
CA SER A 7 5.37 -3.52 -12.42
C SER A 7 6.28 -4.75 -12.28
N ALA A 8 6.57 -5.20 -11.05
CA ALA A 8 7.28 -6.45 -10.80
C ALA A 8 6.49 -7.71 -11.26
N PHE A 9 5.17 -7.58 -11.48
CA PHE A 9 4.29 -8.64 -11.97
C PHE A 9 3.99 -8.52 -13.49
N GLY A 10 4.74 -7.68 -14.20
CA GLY A 10 4.60 -7.44 -15.64
C GLY A 10 3.81 -6.16 -15.96
N LYS A 11 3.66 -5.88 -17.26
CA LYS A 11 3.08 -4.62 -17.77
C LYS A 11 1.67 -4.33 -17.24
N ALA A 12 0.85 -5.36 -17.04
CA ALA A 12 -0.50 -5.21 -16.54
C ALA A 12 -0.56 -4.70 -15.07
N GLY A 13 0.55 -4.77 -14.32
CA GLY A 13 0.64 -4.23 -12.96
C GLY A 13 1.19 -2.81 -12.88
N GLU A 14 1.49 -2.15 -13.99
CA GLU A 14 1.96 -0.76 -13.99
C GLU A 14 0.88 0.18 -13.42
N GLY A 15 1.29 1.13 -12.57
CA GLY A 15 0.37 2.01 -11.84
C GLY A 15 -0.27 1.40 -10.59
N TYR A 16 -0.05 0.12 -10.32
CA TYR A 16 -0.55 -0.57 -9.12
C TYR A 16 0.57 -0.92 -8.14
N VAL A 17 0.19 -1.27 -6.91
CA VAL A 17 1.07 -1.79 -5.87
C VAL A 17 0.44 -3.03 -5.24
N ARG A 18 1.27 -3.97 -4.78
CA ARG A 18 0.82 -5.15 -4.03
C ARG A 18 1.13 -5.00 -2.55
N ILE A 19 0.13 -5.33 -1.72
CA ILE A 19 0.25 -5.41 -0.26
C ILE A 19 0.20 -6.88 0.16
N SER A 20 1.07 -7.26 1.10
CA SER A 20 1.05 -8.59 1.72
C SER A 20 0.29 -8.52 3.05
N TYR A 21 -0.64 -9.45 3.27
CA TYR A 21 -1.38 -9.59 4.53
C TYR A 21 -0.76 -10.63 5.48
N ALA A 22 0.44 -11.14 5.18
CA ALA A 22 1.13 -12.15 5.98
C ALA A 22 1.90 -11.53 7.18
N THR A 23 1.20 -10.83 8.06
CA THR A 23 1.73 -10.23 9.30
C THR A 23 0.60 -10.09 10.33
N ALA A 24 0.95 -9.73 11.57
CA ALA A 24 -0.03 -9.49 12.64
C ALA A 24 -1.06 -8.41 12.25
N TYR A 25 -2.30 -8.58 12.70
CA TYR A 25 -3.44 -7.72 12.33
C TYR A 25 -3.22 -6.27 12.74
N GLU A 26 -2.67 -6.03 13.93
CA GLU A 26 -2.40 -4.69 14.47
C GLU A 26 -1.39 -3.93 13.58
N LYS A 27 -0.42 -4.65 13.00
CA LYS A 27 0.53 -4.07 12.05
C LYS A 27 -0.13 -3.71 10.71
N LEU A 28 -1.13 -4.48 10.28
CA LEU A 28 -1.90 -4.17 9.08
C LEU A 28 -2.74 -2.91 9.31
N GLU A 29 -3.43 -2.82 10.44
CA GLU A 29 -4.20 -1.64 10.83
C GLU A 29 -3.32 -0.39 10.88
N GLU A 30 -2.18 -0.45 11.55
CA GLU A 30 -1.22 0.66 11.59
C GLU A 30 -0.71 1.05 10.20
N ALA A 31 -0.43 0.06 9.34
CA ALA A 31 0.01 0.33 7.97
C ALA A 31 -1.07 1.06 7.16
N MET A 32 -2.34 0.66 7.29
CA MET A 32 -3.47 1.33 6.61
C MET A 32 -3.68 2.75 7.12
N ASN A 33 -3.63 2.96 8.44
CA ASN A 33 -3.74 4.29 9.04
C ASN A 33 -2.63 5.24 8.53
N ARG A 34 -1.40 4.74 8.38
CA ARG A 34 -0.28 5.52 7.82
C ARG A 34 -0.50 5.86 6.34
N ILE A 35 -1.07 4.93 5.55
CA ILE A 35 -1.40 5.17 4.13
C ILE A 35 -2.50 6.24 4.03
N GLU A 36 -3.58 6.09 4.80
CA GLU A 36 -4.71 7.04 4.81
C GLU A 36 -4.23 8.46 5.13
N LYS A 37 -3.38 8.61 6.15
CA LYS A 37 -2.79 9.90 6.52
C LYS A 37 -2.08 10.57 5.33
N ILE A 38 -1.24 9.83 4.60
CA ILE A 38 -0.51 10.37 3.45
C ILE A 38 -1.45 10.74 2.31
N LEU A 39 -2.50 9.95 2.07
CA LEU A 39 -3.48 10.24 1.02
C LEU A 39 -4.25 11.53 1.32
N LYS A 40 -4.64 11.74 2.58
CA LYS A 40 -5.27 12.99 3.06
C LYS A 40 -4.31 14.18 2.94
N GLU A 41 -3.05 14.03 3.37
CA GLU A 41 -2.03 15.09 3.25
C GLU A 41 -1.77 15.51 1.80
N LYS A 42 -1.95 14.58 0.84
CA LYS A 42 -1.81 14.84 -0.59
C LYS A 42 -3.12 15.26 -1.27
N ASN A 43 -4.22 15.41 -0.53
CA ASN A 43 -5.57 15.69 -1.06
C ASN A 43 -6.00 14.70 -2.16
N LEU A 44 -5.60 13.43 -2.02
CA LEU A 44 -5.99 12.35 -2.95
C LEU A 44 -7.27 11.65 -2.51
N ILE A 45 -7.66 11.85 -1.25
CA ILE A 45 -8.94 11.45 -0.63
C ILE A 45 -9.40 12.54 0.34
#